data_AF-A0A1V4STI1-F1
#
_entry.id   AF-A0A1V4STI1-F1
#
_cell.length_a   1.000
_cell.length_b   1.000
_cell.length_c   1.000
_cell.angle_alpha   90.00
_cell.angle_beta   90.00
_cell.angle_gamma   90.00
#
_symmetry.space_group_name_H-M   'P 1'
#
loop_
_entity.id
_entity.type
_entity.pdbx_description
1 polymer ?
#
loop_
_entity_poly.entity_id
_entity_poly.type
_entity_poly.pdbx_seq_one_letter_code
_entity_poly.pdbx_strand_id
1 'polypeptide(L)'
;MCPYCKGEDILRNGKYNNKQRYICKNCRKTFTDFTNSVTYNSKKTLDKWIKYAKYMLNGYSIRKCAEIVEINIATSFFGDINFLTV
;
A
#
# COMPACT_ATOMS: atom_id res chain seq x y z
N MET A 1 16.70 12.06 -0.84
CA MET A 1 16.67 11.70 -2.28
C MET A 1 15.23 11.51 -2.75
N CYS A 2 14.84 12.11 -3.88
CA CYS A 2 13.47 12.03 -4.40
C CYS A 2 13.16 10.62 -4.91
N PRO A 3 12.06 9.99 -4.50
CA PRO A 3 11.73 8.62 -4.91
C PRO A 3 11.38 8.48 -6.40
N TYR A 4 11.14 9.58 -7.11
CA TYR A 4 10.74 9.56 -8.53
C TYR A 4 11.89 9.84 -9.48
N CYS A 5 12.67 10.89 -9.22
CA CYS A 5 13.71 11.36 -10.12
C CYS A 5 15.12 11.26 -9.53
N LYS A 6 15.27 10.69 -8.32
CA LYS A 6 16.56 10.54 -7.63
C LYS A 6 17.28 11.86 -7.30
N GLY A 7 16.66 13.01 -7.56
CA GLY A 7 17.21 14.33 -7.23
C GLY A 7 17.32 14.57 -5.72
N GLU A 8 18.25 15.44 -5.32
CA GLU A 8 18.55 15.72 -3.91
C GLU A 8 17.82 16.96 -3.38
N ASP A 9 17.39 17.86 -4.27
CA ASP A 9 16.69 19.10 -3.88
C ASP A 9 15.26 18.83 -3.43
N ILE A 10 15.09 18.70 -2.13
CA ILE A 10 13.82 18.37 -1.47
C ILE A 10 13.50 19.44 -0.44
N LEU A 11 12.28 19.98 -0.52
CA LEU A 11 11.73 20.92 0.47
C LEU A 11 10.61 20.27 1.28
N ARG A 12 10.41 20.77 2.51
CA ARG A 12 9.24 20.41 3.33
C ARG A 12 8.00 21.16 2.79
N ASN A 13 6.93 20.43 2.49
CA ASN A 13 5.70 20.95 1.90
C ASN A 13 4.50 20.78 2.85
N GLY A 14 4.65 21.27 4.09
CA GLY A 14 3.63 21.17 5.13
C GLY A 14 3.41 19.74 5.67
N LYS A 15 2.36 19.58 6.48
CA LYS A 15 1.96 18.30 7.08
C LYS A 15 0.49 18.01 6.75
N TYR A 16 0.16 16.73 6.58
CA TYR A 16 -1.23 16.25 6.43
C TYR A 16 -1.45 15.07 7.36
N ASN A 17 -2.48 15.10 8.20
CA ASN A 17 -2.75 14.08 9.22
C ASN A 17 -1.50 13.72 10.05
N ASN A 18 -0.78 14.74 10.54
CA ASN A 18 0.50 14.62 11.26
C ASN A 18 1.67 13.99 10.48
N LYS A 19 1.50 13.65 9.20
CA LYS A 19 2.57 13.13 8.35
C LYS A 19 3.25 14.25 7.58
N GLN A 20 4.57 14.23 7.52
CA GLN A 20 5.36 15.20 6.77
C GLN A 20 5.20 14.97 5.26
N ARG A 21 4.96 16.05 4.52
CA ARG A 21 5.01 16.05 3.06
C ARG A 21 6.28 16.74 2.59
N TYR A 22 6.82 16.25 1.50
CA TYR A 22 8.00 16.78 0.82
C TYR A 22 7.66 17.09 -0.63
N ILE A 23 8.37 18.03 -1.23
CA ILE A 23 8.31 18.33 -2.65
C ILE A 23 9.73 18.34 -3.22
N CYS A 24 9.93 17.65 -4.34
CA CYS A 24 11.20 17.70 -5.05
C CYS A 24 11.21 18.90 -6.00
N LYS A 25 12.27 19.71 -6.01
CA LYS A 25 12.40 20.84 -6.95
C LYS A 25 12.66 20.39 -8.39
N ASN A 26 13.42 19.31 -8.60
CA ASN A 26 13.76 18.83 -9.95
C ASN A 26 12.53 18.33 -10.72
N CYS A 27 11.69 17.48 -10.08
CA CYS A 27 10.53 16.91 -10.75
C CYS A 27 9.18 17.51 -10.33
N ARG A 28 9.18 18.43 -9.35
CA ARG A 28 7.98 19.08 -8.78
C ARG A 28 6.93 18.11 -8.19
N LYS A 29 7.27 16.83 -8.02
CA LYS A 29 6.38 15.83 -7.41
C LYS A 29 6.45 15.92 -5.89
N THR A 30 5.29 15.76 -5.26
CA THR A 30 5.19 15.65 -3.79
C THR A 30 5.25 14.19 -3.34
N PHE A 31 5.85 13.96 -2.18
CA PHE A 31 6.00 12.64 -1.60
C PHE A 31 6.00 12.73 -0.06
N THR A 32 5.99 11.61 0.65
CA THR A 32 6.00 11.55 2.12
C THR A 32 7.07 10.57 2.59
N ASP A 33 7.30 10.43 3.89
CA ASP A 33 8.22 9.38 4.39
C ASP A 33 7.75 7.96 3.99
N PHE A 34 6.49 7.81 3.62
CA PHE A 34 5.87 6.53 3.26
C PHE A 34 5.63 6.36 1.76
N THR A 35 5.95 7.33 0.90
CA THR A 35 5.83 7.10 -0.55
C THR A 35 6.74 5.95 -0.98
N ASN A 36 6.19 5.00 -1.73
CA ASN A 36 6.77 3.69 -2.06
C ASN A 36 6.85 2.66 -0.91
N SER A 37 6.27 2.94 0.26
CA SER A 37 6.01 1.87 1.23
C SER A 37 4.94 0.93 0.68
N VAL A 38 5.09 -0.37 0.91
CA VAL A 38 4.11 -1.43 0.60
C VAL A 38 2.74 -1.14 1.24
N THR A 39 2.70 -0.26 2.23
CA THR A 39 1.50 0.18 2.95
C THR A 39 0.93 1.53 2.47
N TYR A 40 1.52 2.17 1.46
CA TYR A 40 1.14 3.52 1.04
C TYR A 40 -0.27 3.58 0.41
N ASN A 41 -0.70 2.50 -0.24
CA ASN A 41 -1.97 2.49 -1.00
C ASN A 41 -3.05 1.57 -0.44
N SER A 42 -2.71 0.65 0.49
CA SER A 42 -3.72 -0.24 1.04
C SER A 42 -4.48 0.46 2.17
N LYS A 43 -5.71 0.88 1.89
CA LYS A 43 -6.70 1.27 2.93
C LYS A 43 -7.07 0.10 3.86
N LYS A 44 -6.52 -1.09 3.63
CA LYS A 44 -6.78 -2.30 4.40
C LYS A 44 -5.65 -2.51 5.40
N THR A 45 -6.02 -2.71 6.66
CA THR A 45 -5.08 -3.04 7.73
C THR A 45 -4.32 -4.32 7.39
N LEU A 46 -3.02 -4.30 7.66
CA LEU A 46 -2.10 -5.42 7.45
C LEU A 46 -2.62 -6.71 8.13
N ASP A 47 -3.32 -6.56 9.25
CA ASP A 47 -3.99 -7.63 9.99
C ASP A 47 -5.06 -8.39 9.20
N LYS A 48 -5.84 -7.67 8.37
CA LYS A 48 -6.87 -8.30 7.53
C LYS A 48 -6.19 -9.21 6.49
N TRP A 49 -5.08 -8.77 5.92
CA TRP A 49 -4.31 -9.58 4.97
C TRP A 49 -3.64 -10.80 5.60
N ILE A 50 -3.07 -10.67 6.81
CA ILE A 50 -2.52 -11.82 7.54
C ILE A 50 -3.61 -12.85 7.83
N LYS A 51 -4.82 -12.42 8.23
CA LYS A 51 -5.96 -13.33 8.42
C LYS A 51 -6.37 -13.99 7.10
N TYR A 52 -6.43 -13.23 6.00
CA TYR A 52 -6.75 -13.76 4.67
C TYR A 52 -5.78 -14.87 4.24
N ALA A 53 -4.47 -14.63 4.38
CA ALA A 53 -3.44 -15.62 4.07
C ALA A 53 -3.55 -16.89 4.93
N LYS A 54 -3.82 -16.73 6.23
CA LYS A 54 -4.05 -17.87 7.14
C LYS A 54 -5.21 -18.75 6.69
N TYR A 55 -6.34 -18.17 6.31
CA TYR A 55 -7.50 -18.95 5.84
C TYR A 55 -7.25 -19.61 4.47
N MET A 56 -6.53 -18.92 3.58
CA MET A 56 -6.13 -19.50 2.29
C MET A 56 -5.22 -20.73 2.48
N LEU A 57 -4.23 -20.65 3.37
CA LEU A 57 -3.35 -21.79 3.70
C LEU A 57 -4.10 -22.95 4.34
N ASN A 58 -5.18 -22.68 5.06
CA ASN A 58 -6.08 -23.69 5.61
C ASN A 58 -7.06 -24.29 4.58
N GLY A 59 -6.90 -23.99 3.28
CA GLY A 59 -7.69 -24.58 2.20
C GLY A 59 -9.07 -23.95 1.99
N TYR A 60 -9.33 -22.76 2.56
CA TYR A 60 -10.59 -22.07 2.34
C TYR A 60 -10.64 -21.45 0.94
N SER A 61 -11.82 -21.46 0.31
CA SER A 61 -11.99 -20.81 -0.98
C SER A 61 -11.84 -19.29 -0.85
N ILE A 62 -11.37 -18.64 -1.92
CA ILE A 62 -11.18 -17.18 -2.00
C ILE A 62 -12.44 -16.42 -1.56
N ARG A 63 -13.64 -16.91 -1.93
CA ARG A 63 -14.92 -16.32 -1.52
C ARG A 63 -15.13 -16.39 -0.02
N LYS A 64 -14.84 -17.54 0.59
CA LYS A 64 -14.99 -17.77 2.03
C LYS A 64 -13.98 -16.93 2.82
N CYS A 65 -12.75 -16.81 2.35
CA CYS A 65 -11.75 -15.90 2.94
C CYS A 65 -12.18 -14.43 2.84
N ALA A 66 -12.73 -14.02 1.69
CA ALA A 66 -13.21 -12.66 1.47
C ALA A 66 -14.40 -12.29 2.37
N GLU A 67 -15.31 -13.23 2.60
CA GLU A 67 -16.42 -13.10 3.53
C GLU A 67 -15.92 -12.98 4.98
N ILE A 68 -15.03 -13.87 5.44
CA ILE A 68 -14.50 -13.88 6.81
C ILE A 68 -13.71 -12.61 7.15
N VAL A 69 -12.98 -12.06 6.18
CA VAL A 69 -12.13 -10.88 6.38
C VAL A 69 -12.88 -9.57 6.03
N GLU A 70 -14.12 -9.69 5.55
CA GLU A 70 -14.96 -8.59 5.06
C GLU A 70 -14.22 -7.75 4.01
N ILE A 71 -13.63 -8.44 3.03
CA ILE A 71 -12.96 -7.83 1.89
C ILE A 71 -13.79 -8.10 0.65
N ASN A 72 -14.02 -7.08 -0.17
CA ASN A 72 -14.67 -7.30 -1.47
C ASN A 72 -13.78 -8.20 -2.35
N ILE A 73 -14.34 -9.28 -2.90
CA ILE A 73 -13.62 -10.23 -3.78
C ILE A 73 -12.94 -9.51 -4.95
N ALA A 74 -13.57 -8.47 -5.53
CA ALA A 74 -12.94 -7.68 -6.59
C ALA A 74 -11.62 -7.04 -6.13
N THR A 75 -11.53 -6.66 -4.86
CA THR A 75 -10.33 -6.08 -4.25
C THR A 75 -9.33 -7.11 -3.73
N SER A 76 -9.64 -8.40 -3.77
CA SER A 76 -8.63 -9.47 -3.63
C SER A 76 -7.99 -9.81 -4.97
N PHE A 77 -8.67 -9.55 -6.09
CA PHE A 77 -8.16 -9.76 -7.45
C PHE A 77 -7.48 -8.52 -8.04
N PHE A 78 -8.00 -7.31 -7.81
CA PHE A 78 -7.42 -6.08 -8.34
C PHE A 78 -6.31 -5.53 -7.44
N GLY A 79 -5.07 -5.83 -7.81
CA GLY A 79 -4.00 -4.82 -7.85
C GLY A 79 -3.18 -4.52 -6.59
N ASP A 80 -3.44 -5.16 -5.44
CA ASP A 80 -2.56 -5.01 -4.26
C ASP A 80 -1.66 -6.24 -4.00
N ILE A 81 -1.94 -7.39 -4.65
CA ILE A 81 -1.30 -8.67 -4.33
C ILE A 81 -0.61 -9.26 -5.57
N ASN A 82 0.67 -8.94 -5.74
CA ASN A 82 1.61 -9.78 -6.50
C ASN A 82 2.02 -10.99 -5.65
N PHE A 83 1.09 -11.90 -5.35
CA PHE A 83 1.41 -13.16 -4.63
C PHE A 83 1.05 -14.40 -5.44
N LEU A 84 0.68 -14.23 -6.72
CA LEU A 84 0.40 -15.31 -7.67
C LEU A 84 1.18 -15.14 -8.99
N THR A 85 2.48 -14.87 -8.89
CA THR A 85 3.44 -15.18 -9.97
C THR A 85 4.65 -15.90 -9.40
N VAL A 86 4.42 -17.14 -8.98
CA VAL A 86 5.33 -18.27 -9.22
C VAL A 86 4.47 -19.41 -9.73
#